data_AF-A0A7Y7CFI5-F1
#
_entry.id   AF-A0A7Y7CFI5-F1
#
_cell.length_a   1.000
_cell.length_b   1.000
_cell.length_c   1.000
_cell.angle_alpha   90.00
_cell.angle_beta   90.00
_cell.angle_gamma   90.00
#
_symmetry.space_group_name_H-M   'P 1'
#
loop_
_entity.id
_entity.type
_entity.pdbx_description
1 polymer ?
#
loop_
_entity_poly.entity_id
_entity_poly.type
_entity_poly.pdbx_seq_one_letter_code
_entity_poly.pdbx_strand_id
1 'polypeptide(L)'
;MQAFFRSLCLFIALGWGCSRAPQVAPEPRLGIAVVEQFRAGLPPGLTPCADRACLYLQEEDGCRPTHLSDKHLSMEGTPVFRDVFVLSTREGCSVTQFFDYSLDYWGGCTVLRMDCPSVAAAMSRDAQGAGCTSTVLASSHPCEAPF
;
A
#
# COMPACT_ATOMS: atom_id res chain seq x y z
N MET A 1 57.07 23.41 43.85
CA MET A 1 58.01 22.65 42.99
C MET A 1 57.23 21.55 42.29
N GLN A 2 57.51 21.38 41.00
CA GLN A 2 57.26 20.22 40.14
C GLN A 2 55.82 19.92 39.69
N ALA A 3 55.75 19.82 38.36
CA ALA A 3 54.64 19.44 37.51
C ALA A 3 54.69 17.93 37.19
N PHE A 4 53.71 17.52 36.37
CA PHE A 4 53.57 16.26 35.61
C PHE A 4 52.77 15.13 36.31
N PHE A 5 51.55 14.88 35.84
CA PHE A 5 51.33 13.81 34.86
C PHE A 5 50.00 13.98 34.12
N ARG A 6 50.05 13.71 32.82
CA ARG A 6 48.98 13.82 31.83
C ARG A 6 48.02 12.62 31.92
N SER A 7 46.84 12.84 31.35
CA SER A 7 45.92 11.84 30.79
C SER A 7 45.07 11.03 31.77
N LEU A 8 43.81 11.45 31.92
CA LEU A 8 42.70 10.54 31.68
C LEU A 8 41.51 11.32 31.12
N CYS A 9 41.23 11.13 29.83
CA CYS A 9 39.92 11.44 29.27
C CYS A 9 38.89 10.57 30.00
N LEU A 10 38.00 11.16 30.79
CA LEU A 10 36.70 10.56 31.06
C LEU A 10 35.70 11.68 31.33
N PHE A 11 35.17 12.24 30.24
CA PHE A 11 33.98 13.07 30.28
C PHE A 11 32.81 12.22 30.75
N ILE A 12 32.57 12.18 32.06
CA ILE A 12 31.29 11.76 32.63
C ILE A 12 30.32 12.93 32.43
N ALA A 13 29.83 13.08 31.21
CA ALA A 13 28.64 13.85 30.93
C ALA A 13 27.44 12.95 31.26
N LEU A 14 27.06 12.93 32.54
CA LEU A 14 25.75 12.50 33.01
C LEU A 14 24.71 13.54 32.58
N GLY A 15 24.40 13.55 31.29
CA GLY A 15 23.22 14.18 30.73
C GLY A 15 22.46 13.10 30.00
N TRP A 16 21.37 12.62 30.60
CA TRP A 16 20.42 11.69 29.99
C TRP A 16 19.77 12.31 28.75
N GLY A 17 20.50 12.34 27.64
CA GLY A 17 19.92 12.32 26.32
C GLY A 17 19.77 10.85 25.95
N CYS A 18 18.56 10.30 26.03
CA CYS A 18 18.21 9.05 25.36
C CYS A 18 18.26 9.27 23.85
N SER A 19 19.46 9.48 23.32
CA SER A 19 19.74 9.52 21.88
C SER A 19 19.67 8.09 21.39
N ARG A 20 18.44 7.62 21.14
CA ARG A 20 18.15 6.33 20.51
C ARG A 20 18.98 6.22 19.22
N ALA A 21 19.54 5.04 18.98
CA ALA A 21 20.20 4.71 17.73
C ALA A 21 19.24 5.02 16.55
N PRO A 22 19.65 5.83 15.57
CA PRO A 22 18.88 6.00 14.35
C PRO A 22 19.06 4.73 13.50
N GLN A 23 18.07 4.45 12.64
CA GLN A 23 18.10 3.50 11.51
C GLN A 23 17.40 2.15 11.75
N VAL A 24 16.08 2.19 11.89
CA VAL A 24 15.25 1.19 11.19
C VAL A 24 14.53 1.97 10.11
N ALA A 25 14.89 1.72 8.85
CA ALA A 25 14.17 2.31 7.74
C ALA A 25 12.71 1.83 7.82
N PRO A 26 11.72 2.72 7.61
CA PRO A 26 10.33 2.28 7.48
C PRO A 26 10.26 1.19 6.43
N GLU A 27 9.58 0.08 6.71
CA GLU A 27 9.51 -1.05 5.79
C GLU A 27 8.56 -0.67 4.64
N PRO A 28 9.06 -0.11 3.52
CA PRO A 28 8.26 0.74 2.65
C PRO A 28 7.56 -0.06 1.55
N ARG A 29 7.28 -1.35 1.80
CA ARG A 29 7.08 -2.32 0.71
C ARG A 29 5.92 -3.28 0.89
N LEU A 30 5.18 -3.27 1.99
CA LEU A 30 4.12 -4.28 2.19
C LEU A 30 3.03 -4.19 1.11
N GLY A 31 2.48 -2.99 0.85
CA GLY A 31 1.49 -2.77 -0.21
C GLY A 31 2.00 -3.14 -1.60
N ILE A 32 3.16 -2.58 -1.98
CA ILE A 32 3.79 -2.85 -3.28
C ILE A 32 4.11 -4.34 -3.44
N ALA A 33 4.69 -4.99 -2.43
CA ALA A 33 5.05 -6.41 -2.50
C ALA A 33 3.82 -7.32 -2.61
N VAL A 34 2.72 -7.00 -1.91
CA VAL A 34 1.45 -7.73 -2.04
C VAL A 34 0.89 -7.61 -3.45
N VAL A 35 0.89 -6.40 -4.02
CA VAL A 35 0.40 -6.16 -5.39
C VAL A 35 1.32 -6.80 -6.42
N GLU A 36 2.64 -6.73 -6.24
CA GLU A 36 3.62 -7.39 -7.11
C GLU A 36 3.49 -8.92 -7.07
N GLN A 37 3.31 -9.49 -5.87
CA GLN A 37 3.09 -10.93 -5.70
C GLN A 37 1.78 -11.37 -6.36
N PHE A 38 0.71 -10.58 -6.21
CA PHE A 38 -0.55 -10.84 -6.91
C PHE A 38 -0.33 -10.79 -8.43
N ARG A 39 0.31 -9.73 -8.94
CA ARG A 39 0.58 -9.54 -10.36
C ARG A 39 1.45 -10.64 -10.95
N ALA A 40 2.43 -11.14 -10.20
CA ALA A 40 3.28 -12.26 -10.61
C ALA A 40 2.50 -13.57 -10.77
N GLY A 41 1.37 -13.72 -10.07
CA GLY A 41 0.45 -14.86 -10.21
C GLY A 41 -0.53 -14.74 -11.38
N LEU A 42 -0.56 -13.59 -12.08
CA LEU A 42 -1.46 -13.36 -13.20
C LEU A 42 -0.83 -13.78 -14.53
N PRO A 43 -1.64 -14.23 -15.51
CA PRO A 43 -1.16 -14.48 -16.86
C PRO A 43 -0.60 -13.18 -17.50
N PRO A 44 0.39 -13.29 -18.39
CA PRO A 44 0.94 -12.13 -19.10
C PRO A 44 -0.15 -11.47 -19.97
N GLY A 45 -0.04 -10.16 -20.19
CA GLY A 45 -0.96 -9.41 -21.06
C GLY A 45 -1.86 -8.40 -20.35
N LEU A 46 -1.58 -8.06 -19.09
CA LEU A 46 -2.20 -6.91 -18.43
C LEU A 46 -1.84 -5.63 -19.18
N THR A 47 -2.84 -5.03 -19.82
CA THR A 47 -2.70 -3.73 -20.48
C THR A 47 -2.81 -2.62 -19.42
N PRO A 48 -1.93 -1.61 -19.39
CA PRO A 48 -2.11 -0.50 -18.47
C PRO A 48 -3.22 0.44 -18.95
N CYS A 49 -4.11 0.83 -18.04
CA CYS A 49 -5.10 1.88 -18.24
C CYS A 49 -4.62 3.20 -17.63
N ALA A 50 -4.88 4.31 -18.34
CA ALA A 50 -4.54 5.65 -17.87
C ALA A 50 -5.58 6.22 -16.89
N ASP A 51 -6.82 5.75 -16.98
CA ASP A 51 -7.94 6.22 -16.16
C ASP A 51 -9.01 5.14 -15.99
N ARG A 52 -10.07 5.48 -15.25
CA ARG A 52 -11.20 4.58 -14.99
C ARG A 52 -12.05 4.30 -16.23
N ALA A 53 -12.16 5.26 -17.17
CA ALA A 53 -12.95 5.06 -18.38
C ALA A 53 -12.34 3.95 -19.25
N CYS A 54 -11.02 3.88 -19.30
CA CYS A 54 -10.31 2.76 -19.90
C CYS A 54 -10.70 1.41 -19.27
N LEU A 55 -10.83 1.31 -17.94
CA LEU A 55 -11.25 0.06 -17.28
C LEU A 55 -12.63 -0.41 -17.73
N TYR A 56 -13.61 0.51 -17.79
CA TYR A 56 -14.96 0.20 -18.28
C TYR A 56 -14.94 -0.29 -19.73
N LEU A 57 -14.18 0.38 -20.60
CA LEU A 57 -14.05 -0.04 -22.00
C LEU A 57 -13.43 -1.43 -22.13
N GLN A 58 -12.42 -1.78 -21.31
CA GLN A 58 -11.81 -3.11 -21.34
C GLN A 58 -12.71 -4.20 -20.77
N GLU A 59 -13.53 -3.87 -19.76
CA GLU A 59 -14.58 -4.75 -19.25
C GLU A 59 -15.62 -5.06 -20.35
N GLU A 60 -16.12 -4.03 -21.03
CA GLU A 60 -17.11 -4.16 -22.12
C GLU A 60 -16.55 -4.87 -23.36
N ASP A 61 -15.28 -4.67 -23.69
CA ASP A 61 -14.59 -5.32 -24.82
C ASP A 61 -14.11 -6.76 -24.48
N GLY A 62 -14.97 -7.54 -23.83
CA GLY A 62 -14.74 -8.96 -23.57
C GLY A 62 -13.78 -9.26 -22.42
N CYS A 63 -13.77 -8.43 -21.37
CA CYS A 63 -12.94 -8.62 -20.17
C CYS A 63 -11.43 -8.68 -20.47
N ARG A 64 -10.92 -7.78 -21.31
CA ARG A 64 -9.49 -7.75 -21.60
C ARG A 64 -8.70 -7.48 -20.33
N PRO A 65 -7.73 -8.35 -19.96
CA PRO A 65 -6.94 -8.15 -18.76
C PRO A 65 -6.26 -6.78 -18.75
N THR A 66 -6.62 -5.95 -17.77
CA THR A 66 -6.12 -4.58 -17.68
C THR A 66 -5.85 -4.18 -16.24
N HIS A 67 -5.03 -3.16 -16.06
CA HIS A 67 -4.61 -2.65 -14.75
C HIS A 67 -4.56 -1.13 -14.73
N LEU A 68 -5.10 -0.53 -13.67
CA LEU A 68 -4.98 0.90 -13.38
C LEU A 68 -4.33 1.05 -11.99
N SER A 69 -3.24 1.80 -11.91
CA SER A 69 -2.74 2.35 -10.65
C SER A 69 -3.16 3.81 -10.54
N ASP A 70 -3.83 4.18 -9.45
CA ASP A 70 -4.14 5.57 -9.15
C ASP A 70 -3.90 5.94 -7.68
N LYS A 71 -3.89 7.24 -7.42
CA LYS A 71 -3.73 7.82 -6.09
C LYS A 71 -4.86 8.81 -5.85
N HIS A 72 -5.49 8.73 -4.69
CA HIS A 72 -6.54 9.65 -4.27
C HIS A 72 -6.44 9.93 -2.76
N LEU A 73 -7.27 10.85 -2.27
CA LEU A 73 -7.41 11.10 -0.84
C LEU A 73 -8.67 10.39 -0.34
N SER A 74 -8.59 9.77 0.83
CA SER A 74 -9.76 9.28 1.57
C SER A 74 -10.62 10.44 2.07
N MET A 75 -11.79 10.15 2.65
CA MET A 75 -12.65 11.20 3.24
C MET A 75 -11.96 11.95 4.38
N GLU A 76 -11.05 11.28 5.09
CA GLU A 76 -10.24 11.79 6.18
C GLU A 76 -9.01 12.58 5.67
N GLY A 77 -8.82 12.69 4.35
CA GLY A 77 -7.67 13.35 3.74
C GLY A 77 -6.40 12.50 3.70
N THR A 78 -6.48 11.22 4.08
CA THR A 78 -5.35 10.29 4.01
C THR A 78 -5.10 9.89 2.57
N PRO A 79 -3.87 10.02 2.03
CA PRO A 79 -3.62 9.55 0.68
C PRO A 79 -3.65 8.03 0.62
N VAL A 80 -4.35 7.50 -0.37
CA VAL A 80 -4.56 6.09 -0.64
C VAL A 80 -4.06 5.79 -2.05
N PHE A 81 -3.19 4.78 -2.16
CA PHE A 81 -2.87 4.19 -3.44
C PHE A 81 -3.86 3.08 -3.73
N ARG A 82 -4.31 3.01 -4.98
CA ARG A 82 -5.21 1.96 -5.43
C ARG A 82 -4.72 1.34 -6.71
N ASP A 83 -4.65 0.03 -6.71
CA ASP A 83 -4.42 -0.78 -7.90
C ASP A 83 -5.69 -1.55 -8.23
N VAL A 84 -6.18 -1.39 -9.46
CA VAL A 84 -7.40 -2.04 -9.95
C VAL A 84 -7.03 -2.95 -11.11
N PHE A 85 -7.43 -4.21 -11.03
CA PHE A 85 -7.22 -5.21 -12.04
C PHE A 85 -8.57 -5.68 -12.56
N VAL A 86 -8.76 -5.64 -13.88
CA VAL A 86 -9.86 -6.33 -14.56
C VAL A 86 -9.28 -7.62 -15.13
N LEU A 87 -9.88 -8.74 -14.79
CA LEU A 87 -9.41 -10.07 -15.15
C LEU A 87 -10.51 -10.86 -15.85
N SER A 88 -10.14 -11.61 -16.88
CA SER A 88 -11.04 -12.59 -17.48
C SER A 88 -11.09 -13.85 -16.62
N THR A 89 -12.29 -14.32 -16.33
CA THR A 89 -12.58 -15.57 -15.64
C THR A 89 -13.46 -16.46 -16.52
N ARG A 90 -13.66 -17.72 -16.13
CA ARG A 90 -14.58 -18.62 -16.84
C ARG A 90 -16.04 -18.15 -16.79
N GLU A 91 -16.39 -17.37 -15.78
CA GLU A 91 -17.76 -16.92 -15.50
C GLU A 91 -18.03 -15.50 -16.02
N GLY A 92 -17.01 -14.82 -16.55
CA GLY A 92 -17.09 -13.43 -17.03
C GLY A 92 -15.90 -12.59 -16.56
N CYS A 93 -16.11 -11.30 -16.36
CA CYS A 93 -15.08 -10.42 -15.82
C CYS A 93 -15.04 -10.55 -14.29
N SER A 94 -13.87 -10.36 -13.69
CA SER A 94 -13.71 -10.13 -12.26
C SER A 94 -12.83 -8.91 -12.06
N VAL A 95 -13.15 -8.11 -11.04
CA VAL A 95 -12.39 -6.91 -10.71
C VAL A 95 -11.79 -7.05 -9.32
N THR A 96 -10.46 -7.03 -9.25
CA THR A 96 -9.75 -7.03 -7.97
C THR A 96 -9.13 -5.65 -7.75
N GLN A 97 -9.42 -5.05 -6.61
CA GLN A 97 -8.81 -3.80 -6.15
C GLN A 97 -7.91 -4.07 -4.96
N PHE A 98 -6.77 -3.40 -4.93
CA PHE A 98 -5.94 -3.27 -3.75
C PHE A 98 -5.96 -1.81 -3.31
N PHE A 99 -6.20 -1.58 -2.03
CA PHE A 99 -6.08 -0.28 -1.41
C PHE A 99 -4.95 -0.33 -0.40
N ASP A 100 -4.00 0.58 -0.57
CA ASP A 100 -2.89 0.78 0.34
C ASP A 100 -3.06 2.16 1.01
N TYR A 101 -3.47 2.13 2.28
CA TYR A 101 -3.90 3.30 3.07
C TYR A 101 -2.72 4.01 3.76
N SER A 102 -1.62 4.28 3.05
CA SER A 102 -0.29 4.30 3.68
C SER A 102 0.55 5.57 3.62
N LEU A 103 0.04 6.72 3.19
CA LEU A 103 0.91 7.91 3.18
C LEU A 103 0.91 8.67 4.51
N ASP A 104 1.75 8.21 5.42
CA ASP A 104 2.90 8.99 5.83
C ASP A 104 4.19 8.31 5.33
N TYR A 105 5.31 9.01 5.43
CA TYR A 105 6.63 8.69 4.85
C TYR A 105 7.23 7.32 5.30
N TRP A 106 6.44 6.46 5.96
CA TRP A 106 6.87 5.33 6.79
C TRP A 106 6.35 3.92 6.41
N GLY A 107 5.71 3.73 5.25
CA GLY A 107 5.42 2.39 4.72
C GLY A 107 4.12 1.77 5.25
N GLY A 108 3.28 1.30 4.33
CA GLY A 108 1.89 0.92 4.60
C GLY A 108 1.67 -0.24 5.55
N CYS A 109 0.88 0.02 6.57
CA CYS A 109 0.48 -0.94 7.60
C CYS A 109 -0.74 -1.80 7.24
N THR A 110 -1.58 -1.34 6.29
CA THR A 110 -2.84 -2.01 5.94
C THR A 110 -3.05 -2.06 4.44
N VAL A 111 -3.08 -3.28 3.91
CA VAL A 111 -3.42 -3.57 2.51
C VAL A 111 -4.78 -4.25 2.49
N LEU A 112 -5.76 -3.58 1.92
CA LEU A 112 -7.09 -4.14 1.71
C LEU A 112 -7.19 -4.66 0.28
N ARG A 113 -7.55 -5.92 0.12
CA ARG A 113 -7.99 -6.46 -1.17
C ARG A 113 -9.51 -6.45 -1.22
N MET A 114 -10.07 -6.04 -2.35
CA MET A 114 -11.50 -6.08 -2.61
C MET A 114 -11.75 -6.75 -3.95
N ASP A 115 -12.54 -7.82 -3.97
CA ASP A 115 -12.94 -8.51 -5.18
C ASP A 115 -14.40 -8.18 -5.50
N CYS A 116 -14.66 -7.74 -6.72
CA CYS A 116 -15.93 -7.17 -7.19
C CYS A 116 -16.38 -7.85 -8.49
N PRO A 117 -17.70 -7.97 -8.73
CA PRO A 117 -18.23 -8.59 -9.94
C PRO A 117 -18.09 -7.73 -11.20
N SER A 118 -17.85 -6.42 -11.06
CA SER A 118 -17.67 -5.50 -12.19
C SER A 118 -16.93 -4.22 -11.81
N VAL A 119 -16.48 -3.45 -12.80
CA VAL A 119 -15.89 -2.12 -12.61
C VAL A 119 -16.93 -1.17 -12.01
N ALA A 120 -18.20 -1.29 -12.40
CA ALA A 120 -19.29 -0.51 -11.81
C ALA A 120 -19.46 -0.78 -10.30
N ALA A 121 -19.43 -2.06 -9.89
CA ALA A 121 -19.48 -2.43 -8.48
C ALA A 121 -18.25 -1.94 -7.72
N ALA A 122 -17.06 -2.09 -8.32
CA ALA A 122 -15.79 -1.63 -7.78
C ALA A 122 -15.74 -0.11 -7.53
N MET A 123 -16.43 0.69 -8.36
CA MET A 123 -16.49 2.15 -8.25
C MET A 123 -17.73 2.65 -7.48
N SER A 124 -18.60 1.75 -7.01
CA SER A 124 -19.78 2.10 -6.24
C SER A 124 -19.40 2.75 -4.90
N ARG A 125 -20.21 3.71 -4.45
CA ARG A 125 -20.11 4.25 -3.08
C ARG A 125 -20.44 3.21 -2.01
N ASP A 126 -21.25 2.22 -2.39
CA ASP A 126 -21.57 1.05 -1.58
C ASP A 126 -21.09 -0.20 -2.32
N ALA A 127 -19.78 -0.46 -2.23
CA ALA A 127 -19.15 -1.58 -2.92
C ALA A 127 -19.63 -2.94 -2.36
N GLN A 128 -19.82 -3.05 -1.04
CA GLN A 128 -20.31 -4.27 -0.40
C GLN A 128 -21.76 -4.56 -0.80
N GLY A 129 -22.64 -3.54 -0.80
CA GLY A 129 -24.01 -3.67 -1.31
C GLY A 129 -24.07 -3.98 -2.81
N ALA A 130 -23.05 -3.57 -3.58
CA ALA A 130 -22.88 -3.94 -4.99
C ALA A 130 -22.28 -5.35 -5.21
N GLY A 131 -22.08 -6.13 -4.14
CA GLY A 131 -21.63 -7.52 -4.21
C GLY A 131 -20.11 -7.71 -4.13
N CYS A 132 -19.34 -6.67 -3.78
CA CYS A 132 -17.91 -6.82 -3.53
C CYS A 132 -17.64 -7.49 -2.17
N THR A 133 -16.57 -8.27 -2.12
CA THR A 133 -16.03 -8.86 -0.89
C THR A 133 -14.68 -8.24 -0.58
N SER A 134 -14.38 -8.04 0.71
CA SER A 134 -13.14 -7.38 1.15
C SER A 134 -12.36 -8.25 2.13
N THR A 135 -11.05 -8.36 1.92
CA THR A 135 -10.12 -9.10 2.78
C THR A 135 -8.95 -8.20 3.15
N VAL A 136 -8.66 -8.10 4.44
CA VAL A 136 -7.44 -7.43 4.93
C VAL A 136 -6.27 -8.40 4.76
N LEU A 137 -5.33 -8.08 3.87
CA LEU A 137 -4.19 -8.95 3.55
C LEU A 137 -3.01 -8.73 4.49
N ALA A 138 -2.90 -7.54 5.07
CA ALA A 138 -1.94 -7.22 6.12
C ALA A 138 -2.59 -6.19 7.05
N SER A 139 -2.43 -6.37 8.36
CA SER A 139 -2.72 -5.36 9.37
C SER A 139 -1.60 -5.37 10.40
N SER A 140 -0.71 -4.39 10.38
CA SER A 140 0.20 -4.17 11.51
C SER A 140 -0.48 -3.29 12.56
N HIS A 141 -0.57 -3.79 13.80
CA HIS A 141 -0.83 -2.97 14.99
C HIS A 141 0.51 -2.56 15.63
N PRO A 142 0.69 -1.32 16.12
CA PRO A 142 0.10 -0.06 15.68
C PRO A 142 0.98 0.52 14.56
N CYS A 143 0.40 1.32 13.66
CA CYS A 143 1.19 2.38 13.03
C CYS A 143 1.50 3.41 14.13
N GLU A 144 2.44 3.08 15.02
CA GLU A 144 3.07 4.12 15.82
C GLU A 144 3.77 5.00 14.79
N ALA A 145 3.18 6.18 14.53
CA ALA A 145 3.98 7.31 14.12
C ALA A 145 5.24 7.28 15.00
N PRO A 146 6.44 7.55 14.47
CA PRO A 146 7.66 7.49 15.26
C PRO A 146 7.74 8.66 16.26
N PHE A 147 6.72 8.87 17.09
CA PHE A 147 6.62 9.85 18.17
C PHE A 147 5.74 9.30 19.30
#